data_AF-A0A970RMS9-F1
#
_entry.id   AF-A0A970RMS9-F1
#
_cell.length_a   1.000
_cell.length_b   1.000
_cell.length_c   1.000
_cell.angle_alpha   90.00
_cell.angle_beta   90.00
_cell.angle_gamma   90.00
#
_symmetry.space_group_name_H-M   'P 1'
#
loop_
_entity.id
_entity.type
_entity.pdbx_description
1 polymer ?
#
loop_
_entity_poly.entity_id
_entity_poly.type
_entity_poly.pdbx_seq_one_letter_code
_entity_poly.pdbx_strand_id
1 'polypeptide(L)' 'MNTQPTTIKKALLSVSDKRGIVEFASKLVAADVEIISTGGTAKILQESG' A
#
# COMPACT_ATOMS: atom_id res chain seq x y z
N MET A 1 -12.32 21.09 -1.86
CA MET A 1 -11.99 19.64 -1.87
C MET A 1 -12.66 19.05 -3.11
N ASN A 2 -11.98 18.17 -3.84
CA ASN A 2 -12.63 17.48 -4.94
C ASN A 2 -13.65 16.48 -4.35
N THR A 3 -14.92 16.63 -4.70
CA THR A 3 -16.03 15.86 -4.13
C THR A 3 -16.42 14.65 -4.98
N GLN A 4 -15.75 14.47 -6.12
CA GLN A 4 -15.99 13.34 -7.02
C GLN A 4 -15.06 12.17 -6.68
N PRO A 5 -15.57 10.93 -6.68
CA PRO A 5 -14.76 9.75 -6.43
C PRO A 5 -13.68 9.63 -7.51
N THR A 6 -12.43 9.46 -7.08
CA THR A 6 -11.27 9.28 -7.95
C THR A 6 -10.73 7.86 -7.76
N THR A 7 -10.59 7.11 -8.84
CA THR A 7 -9.96 5.79 -8.81
C THR A 7 -8.47 5.93 -8.48
N ILE A 8 -8.03 5.25 -7.42
CA ILE A 8 -6.63 5.21 -7.03
C ILE A 8 -5.90 4.21 -7.93
N LYS A 9 -4.80 4.64 -8.54
CA LYS A 9 -3.94 3.77 -9.37
C LYS A 9 -2.61 3.43 -8.71
N LYS A 10 -2.19 4.23 -7.73
CA LYS A 10 -0.88 4.16 -7.09
C LYS A 10 -0.97 4.62 -5.64
N ALA A 11 -0.31 3.92 -4.73
CA ALA A 11 -0.30 4.21 -3.29
C ALA A 11 1.13 4.24 -2.73
N LEU A 12 1.46 5.27 -1.95
CA LEU A 12 2.70 5.33 -1.16
C LEU A 12 2.44 4.81 0.25
N LEU A 13 3.11 3.73 0.65
CA LEU A 13 3.00 3.15 1.99
C LEU A 13 4.26 3.48 2.81
N SER A 14 4.08 4.26 3.87
CA SER A 14 5.14 4.59 4.83
C SER A 14 4.55 4.68 6.23
N VAL A 15 4.73 3.63 7.04
CA VAL A 15 4.11 3.53 8.37
C VAL A 15 5.12 3.13 9.44
N SER A 16 4.97 3.73 10.62
CA SER A 16 5.76 3.37 11.80
C SER A 16 5.28 2.04 12.39
N ASP A 17 3.96 1.90 12.57
CA ASP A 17 3.32 0.65 12.98
C ASP A 17 2.99 -0.19 11.75
N LYS A 18 3.47 -1.43 11.72
CA LYS A 18 3.37 -2.34 10.57
C LYS A 18 2.29 -3.41 10.74
N ARG A 19 1.52 -3.36 11.83
CA ARG A 19 0.41 -4.30 12.05
C ARG A 19 -0.58 -4.20 10.88
N GLY A 20 -0.89 -5.34 10.26
CA GLY A 20 -1.86 -5.45 9.16
C GLY A 20 -1.39 -4.89 7.80
N ILE A 21 -0.13 -4.42 7.66
CA ILE A 21 0.31 -3.77 6.41
C ILE A 21 0.33 -4.71 5.22
N VAL A 22 0.62 -5.99 5.45
CA VAL A 22 0.65 -7.03 4.40
C VAL A 22 -0.76 -7.27 3.85
N GLU A 23 -1.74 -7.51 4.72
CA GLU A 23 -3.13 -7.72 4.31
C GLU A 23 -3.69 -6.49 3.57
N PHE A 24 -3.37 -5.29 4.08
CA PHE A 24 -3.74 -4.04 3.42
C PHE A 24 -3.12 -3.91 2.02
N ALA A 25 -1.82 -4.17 1.89
CA ALA A 25 -1.12 -4.15 0.62
C ALA A 25 -1.67 -5.20 -0.37
N SER A 26 -1.96 -6.42 0.09
CA SER A 26 -2.56 -7.46 -0.76
C SER A 26 -3.91 -7.03 -1.33
N LYS A 27 -4.74 -6.34 -0.54
CA LYS A 27 -6.02 -5.79 -1.00
C LYS A 27 -5.84 -4.69 -2.05
N LEU A 28 -4.82 -3.84 -1.91
CA LEU A 28 -4.49 -2.82 -2.90
C LEU A 28 -4.02 -3.45 -4.22
N VAL A 29 -3.13 -4.45 -4.15
CA VAL A 29 -2.66 -5.17 -5.33
C VAL A 29 -3.81 -5.91 -6.03
N ALA A 30 -4.71 -6.54 -5.27
CA ALA A 30 -5.91 -7.19 -5.82
C ALA A 30 -6.87 -6.20 -6.51
N ALA A 31 -6.78 -4.91 -6.16
CA ALA A 31 -7.52 -3.82 -6.77
C ALA A 31 -6.74 -3.12 -7.90
N ASP A 32 -5.65 -3.71 -8.40
CA ASP A 32 -4.80 -3.17 -9.47
C ASP A 32 -4.10 -1.85 -9.10
N VAL A 33 -3.77 -1.67 -7.82
CA VAL A 33 -3.05 -0.48 -7.32
C VAL A 33 -1.56 -0.77 -7.20
N GLU A 34 -0.74 0.06 -7.86
CA GLU A 34 0.72 -0.01 -7.73
C GLU A 34 1.17 0.51 -6.35
N ILE A 35 1.96 -0.28 -5.62
CA ILE A 35 2.48 0.10 -4.31
C ILE A 35 3.91 0.61 -4.43
N ILE A 36 4.16 1.79 -3.87
CA ILE A 36 5.49 2.35 -3.65
C ILE A 36 5.75 2.36 -2.15
N SER A 37 6.89 1.84 -1.72
CA SER A 37 7.31 1.89 -0.32
C SER A 37 8.83 1.92 -0.22
N THR A 38 9.36 2.43 0.90
CA THR A 38 10.79 2.41 1.21
C THR A 38 11.02 1.99 2.67
N GLY A 39 12.29 1.74 3.02
CA GLY A 39 12.71 1.43 4.39
C GLY A 39 12.06 0.18 4.96
N GLY A 40 11.71 0.21 6.25
CA GLY A 40 11.18 -0.96 6.95
C GLY A 40 9.80 -1.44 6.46
N THR A 41 9.00 -0.56 5.85
CA THR A 41 7.70 -0.95 5.26
C THR A 41 7.93 -1.75 3.99
N ALA A 42 8.82 -1.28 3.10
CA ALA A 42 9.19 -2.00 1.89
C ALA A 42 9.76 -3.39 2.19
N LYS A 43 10.62 -3.49 3.20
CA LYS A 43 11.22 -4.77 3.60
C LYS A 43 10.16 -5.82 3.96
N ILE A 44 9.17 -5.45 4.78
CA ILE A 44 8.09 -6.38 5.19
C ILE A 44 7.23 -6.80 4.00
N LEU A 45 6.93 -5.87 3.10
CA LEU A 45 6.12 -6.17 1.92
C LEU A 45 6.87 -7.09 0.95
N GLN A 46 8.19 -6.92 0.80
CA GLN A 46 9.03 -7.79 -0.03
C GLN A 46 9.19 -9.20 0.56
N GLU A 47 9.29 -9.32 1.88
CA GLU A 47 9.38 -10.63 2.57
C GLU A 47 8.06 -11.42 2.52
N SER A 48 6.94 -10.75 2.26
CA SER A 48 5.60 -11.36 2.25
C SER A 48 5.05 -11.66 0.86
N GLY A 49 5.78 -11.29 -0.20
CA GLY A 49 5.45 -11.59 -1.61
C GLY A 49 6.15 -12.85 -2.08
#